data_AF-U1RF09-F1
#
_entry.id   AF-U1RF09-F1
#
_cell.length_a   1.000
_cell.length_b   1.000
_cell.length_c   1.000
_cell.angle_alpha   90.00
_cell.angle_beta   90.00
_cell.angle_gamma   90.00
#
_symmetry.space_group_name_H-M   'P 1'
#
loop_
_entity.id
_entity.type
_entity.pdbx_description
1 polymer ?
#
loop_
_entity_poly.entity_id
_entity_poly.type
_entity_poly.pdbx_seq_one_letter_code
_entity_poly.pdbx_strand_id
1 'polypeptide(L)'
;MSIIDAFPRSWVVDIQVTGPTHRDADGYLTTTGDPVTIEGCLLAPGTSDATGMTDRATVEAPDDTATLYTPPGARIRQRDTVTVPTAHALAGRWTVEATPAPYPLGLAVPLARR
;
A
#
# COMPACT_ATOMS: atom_id res chain seq x y z
N MET A 1 20.41 -0.62 10.98
CA MET A 1 19.80 0.71 10.90
C MET A 1 19.36 0.89 9.46
N SER A 2 18.04 0.86 9.21
CA SER A 2 17.46 1.02 7.88
C SER A 2 17.29 2.50 7.60
N ILE A 3 17.37 2.97 6.34
CA ILE A 3 17.08 4.38 6.03
C ILE A 3 15.64 4.77 6.42
N ILE A 4 14.75 3.79 6.52
CA ILE A 4 13.37 3.95 7.00
C ILE A 4 13.35 4.56 8.41
N ASP A 5 14.32 4.19 9.26
CA ASP A 5 14.46 4.71 10.62
C ASP A 5 14.81 6.21 10.65
N ALA A 6 15.27 6.78 9.54
CA ALA A 6 15.62 8.20 9.42
C ALA A 6 14.41 9.10 9.07
N PHE A 7 13.27 8.53 8.68
CA PHE A 7 12.06 9.29 8.37
C PHE A 7 11.26 9.62 9.64
N PRO A 8 10.45 10.70 9.64
CA PRO A 8 9.58 10.99 10.77
C PRO A 8 8.62 9.81 10.99
N ARG A 9 8.42 9.42 12.26
CA ARG A 9 7.59 8.25 12.62
C ARG A 9 6.16 8.31 12.08
N SER A 10 5.64 9.49 11.78
CA SER A 10 4.31 9.68 11.17
C SER A 10 4.20 9.10 9.76
N TRP A 11 5.33 8.81 9.10
CA TRP A 11 5.41 8.22 7.75
C TRP A 11 5.73 6.72 7.77
N VAL A 12 6.07 6.19 8.95
CA VAL A 12 6.33 4.78 9.18
C VAL A 12 5.06 4.16 9.73
N VAL A 13 4.63 3.05 9.14
CA VAL A 13 3.33 2.45 9.41
C VAL A 13 3.39 0.94 9.36
N ASP A 14 2.68 0.31 10.28
CA ASP A 14 2.42 -1.13 10.26
C ASP A 14 1.16 -1.37 9.42
N ILE A 15 1.30 -2.18 8.39
CA ILE A 15 0.21 -2.46 7.44
C ILE A 15 -0.33 -3.86 7.65
N GLN A 16 -1.58 -4.06 7.23
CA GLN A 16 -2.13 -5.40 7.04
C GLN A 16 -2.17 -5.72 5.55
N VAL A 17 -1.63 -6.88 5.17
CA VAL A 17 -1.71 -7.39 3.81
C VAL A 17 -2.61 -8.59 3.79
N THR A 18 -3.62 -8.54 2.93
CA THR A 18 -4.45 -9.70 2.61
C THR A 18 -4.18 -10.11 1.18
N GLY A 19 -3.99 -11.42 0.98
CA GLY A 19 -3.63 -12.00 -0.31
C GLY A 19 -4.63 -11.66 -1.43
N PRO A 20 -4.32 -12.00 -2.69
CA PRO A 20 -5.16 -11.59 -3.80
C PRO A 20 -6.53 -12.23 -3.65
N THR A 21 -7.58 -11.42 -3.85
CA THR A 21 -8.95 -11.93 -3.89
C THR A 21 -9.08 -12.83 -5.13
N HIS A 22 -9.39 -14.10 -4.92
CA HIS A 22 -9.71 -15.05 -5.98
C HIS A 22 -11.21 -15.32 -5.98
N ARG A 23 -11.76 -15.85 -7.08
CA ARG A 23 -13.12 -16.38 -7.06
C ARG A 23 -13.08 -17.81 -6.54
N ASP A 24 -13.91 -18.13 -5.56
CA ASP A 24 -14.13 -19.52 -5.17
C ASP A 24 -14.91 -20.29 -6.25
N ALA A 25 -15.18 -21.57 -6.00
CA ALA A 25 -15.91 -22.44 -6.92
C ALA A 25 -17.33 -21.94 -7.24
N ASP A 26 -17.91 -21.12 -6.36
CA ASP A 26 -19.23 -20.52 -6.50
C ASP A 26 -19.19 -19.12 -7.13
N GLY A 27 -17.98 -18.64 -7.48
CA GLY A 27 -17.76 -17.37 -8.15
C GLY A 27 -17.68 -16.15 -7.22
N TYR A 28 -17.66 -16.34 -5.90
CA TYR A 28 -17.52 -15.26 -4.91
C TYR A 28 -16.06 -14.90 -4.67
N LEU A 29 -15.79 -13.62 -4.46
CA LEU A 29 -14.45 -13.16 -4.11
C LEU A 29 -14.08 -13.65 -2.70
N THR A 30 -13.15 -14.59 -2.63
CA THR A 30 -12.56 -15.13 -1.41
C THR A 30 -11.12 -14.66 -1.25
N THR A 31 -10.71 -14.44 0.00
CA THR A 31 -9.33 -14.05 0.32
C THR A 31 -8.58 -15.30 0.74
N THR A 32 -7.46 -15.59 0.08
CA THR A 32 -6.67 -16.78 0.42
C THR A 32 -5.73 -16.43 1.58
N GLY A 33 -6.15 -16.71 2.81
CA GLY A 33 -5.33 -16.61 4.03
C GLY A 33 -5.72 -15.48 4.98
N ASP A 34 -5.31 -15.64 6.24
CA ASP A 34 -5.46 -14.61 7.28
C ASP A 34 -4.62 -13.37 6.92
N PRO A 35 -5.08 -12.15 7.27
CA PRO A 35 -4.29 -10.94 7.13
C PRO A 35 -2.91 -11.07 7.80
N VAL A 36 -1.87 -10.64 7.09
CA VAL A 36 -0.49 -10.65 7.58
C VAL A 36 -0.06 -9.21 7.90
N THR A 37 0.39 -8.99 9.14
CA THR A 37 1.01 -7.72 9.53
C THR A 37 2.41 -7.61 8.95
N ILE A 38 2.72 -6.46 8.34
CA ILE A 38 4.10 -6.09 7.99
C ILE A 38 4.42 -4.78 8.70
N GLU A 39 5.37 -4.86 9.62
CA GLU A 39 5.76 -3.74 10.48
C GLU A 39 6.80 -2.84 9.82
N GLY A 40 6.84 -1.58 10.24
CA GLY A 40 7.93 -0.66 9.90
C GLY A 40 8.02 -0.31 8.41
N CYS A 41 6.89 -0.21 7.72
CA CYS A 41 6.87 0.19 6.32
C CYS A 41 6.88 1.71 6.18
N LEU A 42 7.56 2.24 5.16
CA LEU A 42 7.49 3.66 4.80
C LEU A 42 6.44 3.83 3.70
N LEU A 43 5.46 4.71 3.88
CA LEU A 43 4.40 4.94 2.89
C LEU A 43 4.46 6.37 2.35
N ALA A 44 4.84 6.53 1.08
CA ALA A 44 4.97 7.82 0.42
C ALA A 44 3.88 8.02 -0.65
N PRO A 45 3.27 9.21 -0.80
CA PRO A 45 2.34 9.49 -1.88
C PRO A 45 3.08 9.51 -3.23
N GLY A 46 2.42 9.04 -4.29
CA GLY A 46 2.84 9.24 -5.68
C GLY A 46 2.10 10.44 -6.27
N THR A 47 0.82 10.23 -6.57
CA THR A 47 -0.21 11.24 -6.86
C THR A 47 -1.31 11.05 -5.83
N SER A 48 -1.48 11.97 -4.89
CA SER A 48 -2.54 11.83 -3.89
C SER A 48 -3.25 13.15 -3.68
N ASP A 49 -4.58 13.13 -3.75
CA ASP A 49 -5.44 14.27 -3.37
C ASP A 49 -5.68 14.34 -1.85
N ALA A 50 -4.77 13.78 -1.05
CA ALA A 50 -4.71 14.00 0.39
C ALA A 50 -4.81 15.52 0.66
N THR A 51 -5.84 15.89 1.40
CA THR A 51 -6.48 17.20 1.36
C THR A 51 -5.47 18.33 1.57
N GLY A 52 -5.22 19.12 0.52
CA GLY A 52 -4.41 20.34 0.58
C GLY A 52 -3.26 20.48 -0.43
N MET A 53 -3.02 19.53 -1.35
CA MET A 53 -1.85 19.59 -2.24
C MET A 53 -2.14 19.88 -3.73
N THR A 54 -3.34 19.63 -4.26
CA THR A 54 -3.61 19.85 -5.69
C THR A 54 -5.04 20.33 -5.94
N ASP A 55 -5.16 21.59 -6.37
CA ASP A 55 -6.38 22.13 -6.94
C ASP A 55 -6.40 21.81 -8.44
N ARG A 56 -7.24 20.86 -8.89
CA ARG A 56 -7.76 20.91 -10.27
C ARG A 56 -8.98 20.03 -10.55
N ALA A 57 -9.86 20.65 -11.32
CA ALA A 57 -11.15 20.17 -11.78
C ALA A 57 -11.10 19.24 -13.01
N THR A 58 -12.15 18.41 -13.11
CA THR A 58 -12.76 17.89 -14.35
C THR A 58 -11.93 16.98 -15.26
N VAL A 59 -11.53 15.81 -14.73
CA VAL A 59 -11.31 14.56 -15.47
C VAL A 59 -11.81 13.43 -14.56
N GLU A 60 -12.28 12.32 -15.13
CA GLU A 60 -12.52 11.04 -14.42
C GLU A 60 -11.54 10.89 -13.25
N ALA A 61 -12.05 10.77 -12.02
CA ALA A 61 -11.28 10.99 -10.80
C ALA A 61 -9.92 10.26 -10.86
N PRO A 62 -8.78 10.97 -10.71
CA PRO A 62 -7.49 10.33 -10.83
C PRO A 62 -7.32 9.28 -9.74
N ASP A 63 -6.90 8.07 -10.12
CA ASP A 63 -6.52 7.02 -9.18
C ASP A 63 -5.48 7.60 -8.20
N ASP A 64 -5.79 7.59 -6.89
CA ASP A 64 -4.82 7.95 -5.86
C ASP A 64 -3.72 6.87 -5.88
N THR A 65 -2.46 7.29 -5.96
CA THR A 65 -1.30 6.40 -5.97
C THR A 65 -0.36 6.65 -4.81
N ALA A 66 0.29 5.60 -4.34
CA ALA A 66 1.31 5.65 -3.32
C ALA A 66 2.42 4.61 -3.61
N THR A 67 3.59 4.81 -3.03
CA THR A 67 4.66 3.80 -2.99
C THR A 67 4.90 3.40 -1.55
N LEU A 68 4.71 2.11 -1.27
CA LEU A 68 5.03 1.49 0.00
C LEU A 68 6.42 0.86 -0.09
N TYR A 69 7.31 1.24 0.83
CA TYR A 69 8.61 0.61 1.00
C TYR A 69 8.57 -0.31 2.22
N THR A 70 8.81 -1.60 2.00
CA THR A 70 8.78 -2.61 3.06
C THR A 70 10.18 -2.91 3.60
N PRO A 71 10.31 -3.47 4.81
CA PRO A 71 11.58 -4.06 5.25
C PRO A 71 12.00 -5.27 4.39
N PRO A 72 13.27 -5.71 4.50
CA PRO A 72 13.75 -6.91 3.81
C PRO A 72 12.98 -8.16 4.25
N GLY A 73 12.71 -9.07 3.30
CA GLY A 73 12.03 -10.34 3.58
C GLY A 73 10.50 -10.26 3.63
N ALA A 74 9.92 -9.06 3.57
CA ALA A 74 8.48 -8.86 3.39
C ALA A 74 7.98 -9.55 2.12
N ARG A 75 6.77 -10.13 2.20
CA ARG A 75 6.13 -10.83 1.09
C ARG A 75 4.85 -10.10 0.73
N ILE A 76 4.88 -9.38 -0.40
CA ILE A 76 3.73 -8.72 -0.99
C ILE A 76 3.71 -9.08 -2.47
N ARG A 77 2.52 -9.29 -3.03
CA ARG A 77 2.29 -9.67 -4.43
C ARG A 77 1.35 -8.68 -5.09
N GLN A 78 1.41 -8.65 -6.42
CA GLN A 78 0.44 -7.92 -7.20
C GLN A 78 -0.99 -8.40 -6.87
N ARG A 79 -1.94 -7.47 -6.81
CA ARG A 79 -3.35 -7.66 -6.43
C ARG A 79 -3.60 -7.99 -4.96
N ASP A 80 -2.58 -7.99 -4.11
CA ASP A 80 -2.81 -7.97 -2.66
C ASP A 80 -3.55 -6.68 -2.27
N THR A 81 -4.33 -6.76 -1.20
CA THR A 81 -4.93 -5.59 -0.56
C THR A 81 -4.09 -5.19 0.63
N VAL A 82 -3.62 -3.94 0.64
CA VAL A 82 -2.91 -3.32 1.75
C VAL A 82 -3.88 -2.43 2.52
N THR A 83 -4.06 -2.71 3.80
CA THR A 83 -4.83 -1.86 4.71
C THR A 83 -3.89 -1.04 5.58
N VAL A 84 -4.02 0.28 5.48
CA VAL A 84 -3.26 1.28 6.23
C VAL A 84 -4.12 1.80 7.39
N PRO A 85 -3.64 1.77 8.65
CA PRO A 85 -4.38 2.26 9.82
C PRO A 85 -4.83 3.72 9.72
N THR A 86 -5.95 4.04 10.39
CA THR A 86 -6.61 5.36 10.37
C THR A 86 -5.77 6.52 10.90
N ALA A 87 -4.71 6.22 11.67
CA ALA A 87 -3.80 7.23 12.20
C ALA A 87 -2.82 7.80 11.16
N HIS A 88 -2.65 7.13 10.02
CA HIS A 88 -1.72 7.56 8.96
C HIS A 88 -2.41 8.48 7.95
N ALA A 89 -1.70 9.46 7.39
CA ALA A 89 -2.26 10.41 6.42
C ALA A 89 -2.82 9.74 5.15
N LEU A 90 -2.24 8.59 4.79
CA LEU A 90 -2.67 7.74 3.66
C LEU A 90 -3.49 6.52 4.11
N ALA A 91 -4.22 6.66 5.22
CA ALA A 91 -5.12 5.63 5.73
C ALA A 91 -6.09 5.12 4.66
N GLY A 92 -6.50 3.86 4.81
CA GLY A 92 -7.49 3.23 3.93
C GLY A 92 -6.97 1.94 3.29
N ARG A 93 -7.73 1.46 2.31
CA ARG A 93 -7.41 0.24 1.56
C ARG A 93 -6.80 0.61 0.22
N TRP A 94 -5.74 -0.10 -0.13
CA TRP A 94 -4.97 0.08 -1.34
C TRP A 94 -4.80 -1.26 -2.04
N THR A 95 -4.79 -1.25 -3.37
CA THR A 95 -4.48 -2.41 -4.19
C THR A 95 -3.03 -2.33 -4.64
N VAL A 96 -2.32 -3.46 -4.62
CA VAL A 96 -0.99 -3.56 -5.22
C VAL A 96 -1.14 -3.63 -6.75
N GLU A 97 -0.88 -2.51 -7.42
CA GLU A 97 -1.21 -2.29 -8.83
C GLU A 97 -0.31 -3.12 -9.76
N ALA A 98 0.99 -3.17 -9.44
CA ALA A 98 2.01 -3.86 -10.23
C ALA A 98 2.92 -4.72 -9.35
N THR A 99 3.66 -5.62 -9.99
CA THR A 99 4.63 -6.49 -9.31
C THR A 99 5.61 -5.65 -8.48
N PRO A 100 5.73 -5.90 -7.16
CA PRO A 100 6.70 -5.21 -6.32
C PRO A 100 8.12 -5.33 -6.87
N ALA A 101 8.82 -4.20 -6.91
CA ALA A 101 10.20 -4.13 -7.38
C ALA A 101 11.18 -4.24 -6.21
N PRO A 102 12.32 -4.92 -6.37
CA PRO A 102 13.40 -4.86 -5.40
C PRO A 102 13.86 -3.41 -5.19
N TYR A 103 14.05 -3.04 -3.92
CA TYR A 103 14.63 -1.78 -3.48
C TYR A 103 15.78 -2.11 -2.51
N PRO A 104 16.85 -1.28 -2.38
CA PRO A 104 18.01 -1.62 -1.56
C PRO A 104 17.73 -2.04 -0.11
N LEU A 105 16.56 -1.68 0.43
CA LEU A 105 16.15 -2.01 1.80
C LEU A 105 14.89 -2.88 1.90
N GLY A 106 14.45 -3.50 0.79
CA GLY A 106 13.29 -4.36 0.76
C GLY A 106 12.57 -4.33 -0.58
N LEU A 107 11.27 -4.04 -0.57
CA LEU A 107 10.47 -3.91 -1.78
C LEU A 107 9.93 -2.49 -1.90
N ALA A 108 9.88 -1.98 -3.13
CA ALA A 108 9.05 -0.86 -3.52
C ALA A 108 7.75 -1.42 -4.12
N VAL A 109 6.63 -1.13 -3.47
CA VAL A 109 5.32 -1.68 -3.77
C VAL A 109 4.43 -0.54 -4.28
N PRO A 110 4.08 -0.54 -5.57
CA PRO A 110 3.18 0.45 -6.13
C PRO A 110 1.74 0.16 -5.68
N LEU A 111 1.10 1.16 -5.09
CA LEU A 111 -0.25 1.11 -4.56
C LEU A 111 -1.16 2.05 -5.34
N ALA A 112 -2.40 1.62 -5.57
CA ALA A 112 -3.46 2.44 -6.12
C ALA A 112 -4.76 2.26 -5.33
N ARG A 113 -5.57 3.31 -5.24
CA ARG A 113 -6.95 3.24 -4.75
C ARG A 113 -7.87 4.05 -5.66
N ARG A 114 -9.08 3.53 -5.88
CA ARG A 114 -10.17 4.13 -6.63
C ARG A 114 -11.34 4.41 -5.72
#